data_AF-A0AAU9W6W4-F1
#
_entry.id   AF-A0AAU9W6W4-F1
#
_cell.length_a   1.000
_cell.length_b   1.000
_cell.length_c   1.000
_cell.angle_alpha   90.00
_cell.angle_beta   90.00
_cell.angle_gamma   90.00
#
_symmetry.space_group_name_H-M   'P 1'
#
loop_
_entity.id
_entity.type
_entity.pdbx_description
1 polymer ?
#
loop_
_entity_poly.entity_id
_entity_poly.type
_entity_poly.pdbx_seq_one_letter_code
_entity_poly.pdbx_strand_id
1 'polypeptide(L)'
;MHMPESSKGSWPLDSSCVHEGYELKILKACRHHITHLLSSEVSHFFPGPFVQIQVVVALITGNNELFDCRLGAYGPGQFKVNGGRGVIEAEVKTVGCNYFVETMSTDCSGNELPSCAGNFLFLFPARFPAEYQIYIKFRALTGELLDAIPLPILTHHQGTNLFDYWDGHSLPLVESPISKKQLVGILGIPEGQKIVLYFQELVENGAIECFRRDMLCLIQHTHTSNHVEAKYQDLLLAVKVEESLILYQMGDLEGCKHAGKDVCIQANRNHSTNYNALVGRAKSVVSGVYKMEENFEMAEELLDSSTELLQAVVPNEETPINRTRFAALLCEKEAVMGITKSEEEKLEEFLKDVTLRSGHRLERNQSRIARSPRRFLIRAILHYLRSKKDKATNLQTDVSQRALAIADEYAQQFKRDFLTNCPMRDRAGFYIAYGDLLTRKGQYEEAIRLESKALRIAEDLQLQIDINGARDRLQQLDRLPMERDETGRRRRDLADREMEEYHGFQEPGCEVLPGLLMELDRAMN
;
A
#
# COMPACT_ATOMS: atom_id res chain seq x y z
N MET A 1 -7.68 -10.62 20.15
CA MET A 1 -8.43 -9.89 21.20
C MET A 1 -8.77 -10.92 22.27
N HIS A 2 -8.13 -10.87 23.44
CA HIS A 2 -8.39 -11.84 24.52
C HIS A 2 -9.10 -11.12 25.68
N MET A 3 -10.43 -11.21 25.70
CA MET A 3 -11.24 -11.02 26.89
C MET A 3 -11.77 -12.41 27.30
N PRO A 4 -11.84 -12.73 28.61
CA PRO A 4 -12.21 -14.07 29.06
C PRO A 4 -13.68 -14.38 28.72
N GLU A 5 -13.91 -15.54 28.12
CA GLU A 5 -15.25 -16.10 27.87
C GLU A 5 -15.83 -16.64 29.19
N SER A 6 -17.10 -16.31 29.47
CA SER A 6 -17.82 -16.78 30.67
C SER A 6 -18.31 -18.21 30.47
N SER A 7 -17.93 -19.11 31.38
CA SER A 7 -18.23 -20.55 31.33
C SER A 7 -19.57 -20.92 31.98
N LYS A 8 -20.67 -20.26 31.59
CA LYS A 8 -22.03 -20.63 32.04
C LYS A 8 -23.03 -20.63 30.88
N GLY A 9 -23.54 -21.83 30.58
CA GLY A 9 -24.29 -22.18 29.38
C GLY A 9 -25.58 -21.40 29.09
N SER A 10 -26.09 -21.63 27.88
CA SER A 10 -27.29 -21.04 27.30
C SER A 10 -28.52 -21.12 28.22
N TRP A 11 -28.93 -19.99 28.80
CA TRP A 11 -30.21 -19.84 29.50
C TRP A 11 -31.29 -19.21 28.60
N PRO A 12 -32.57 -19.56 28.78
CA PRO A 12 -33.67 -18.95 28.03
C PRO A 12 -33.86 -17.49 28.45
N LEU A 13 -33.89 -16.58 27.46
CA LEU A 13 -34.49 -15.26 27.62
C LEU A 13 -36.01 -15.46 27.76
N ASP A 14 -36.48 -15.67 28.99
CA ASP A 14 -37.90 -15.52 29.35
C ASP A 14 -38.15 -14.07 29.79
N SER A 15 -39.39 -13.61 29.67
CA SER A 15 -39.83 -12.23 29.97
C SER A 15 -39.56 -11.77 31.42
N SER A 16 -39.08 -12.65 32.30
CA SER A 16 -38.61 -12.33 33.66
C SER A 16 -37.13 -11.91 33.74
N CYS A 17 -36.33 -12.10 32.67
CA CYS A 17 -34.91 -11.75 32.62
C CYS A 17 -34.64 -10.32 32.09
N VAL A 18 -35.67 -9.53 31.78
CA VAL A 18 -35.58 -8.15 31.27
C VAL A 18 -34.95 -7.18 32.31
N HIS A 19 -34.71 -7.64 33.55
CA HIS A 19 -34.06 -6.85 34.61
C HIS A 19 -32.56 -7.10 34.79
N GLU A 20 -31.95 -8.06 34.08
CA GLU A 20 -30.49 -8.16 34.03
C GLU A 20 -29.98 -7.37 32.83
N GLY A 21 -29.37 -6.20 33.11
CA GLY A 21 -28.99 -5.18 32.14
C GLY A 21 -28.00 -5.68 31.09
N TYR A 22 -28.53 -6.05 29.92
CA TYR A 22 -27.74 -6.27 28.72
C TYR A 22 -27.65 -4.97 27.95
N GLU A 23 -26.43 -4.53 27.67
CA GLU A 23 -26.17 -3.32 26.88
C GLU A 23 -25.54 -3.72 25.55
N LEU A 24 -25.94 -3.02 24.49
CA LEU A 24 -25.31 -3.12 23.20
C LEU A 24 -23.95 -2.42 23.28
N LYS A 25 -22.93 -3.03 22.68
CA LYS A 25 -21.58 -2.45 22.63
C LYS A 25 -20.99 -2.57 21.24
N ILE A 26 -20.37 -1.49 20.80
CA ILE A 26 -19.50 -1.49 19.63
C ILE A 26 -18.11 -1.95 20.07
N LEU A 27 -17.67 -3.10 19.56
CA LEU A 27 -16.36 -3.66 19.85
C LEU A 27 -15.27 -3.08 18.96
N LYS A 28 -15.61 -2.79 17.70
CA LYS A 28 -14.70 -2.27 16.69
C LYS A 28 -15.50 -1.49 15.65
N ALA A 29 -14.94 -0.36 15.20
CA ALA A 29 -15.49 0.42 14.11
C ALA A 29 -14.38 0.71 13.08
N CYS A 30 -14.72 0.62 11.80
CA CYS A 30 -13.79 0.87 10.69
C CYS A 30 -14.44 1.84 9.70
N ARG A 31 -13.64 2.71 9.09
CA ARG A 31 -14.08 3.68 8.09
C ARG A 31 -13.19 3.59 6.87
N HIS A 32 -13.76 3.32 5.71
CA HIS A 32 -13.03 3.25 4.45
C HIS A 32 -13.62 4.17 3.40
N HIS A 33 -12.77 4.73 2.53
CA HIS A 33 -13.20 5.59 1.44
C HIS A 33 -13.03 4.84 0.11
N ILE A 34 -14.12 4.63 -0.60
CA ILE A 34 -14.16 3.85 -1.83
C ILE A 34 -14.39 4.80 -3.00
N THR A 35 -13.53 4.77 -4.02
CA THR A 35 -13.67 5.64 -5.19
C THR A 35 -14.83 5.19 -6.08
N HIS A 36 -14.95 3.88 -6.34
CA HIS A 36 -16.04 3.26 -7.08
C HIS A 36 -16.25 1.81 -6.61
N LEU A 37 -17.49 1.30 -6.69
CA LEU A 37 -17.80 -0.10 -6.39
C LEU A 37 -17.55 -0.99 -7.62
N LEU A 38 -16.92 -2.15 -7.41
CA LEU A 38 -16.64 -3.15 -8.47
C LEU A 38 -17.84 -4.05 -8.79
N SER A 39 -18.86 -4.07 -7.93
CA SER A 39 -20.09 -4.85 -8.13
C SER A 39 -21.06 -4.10 -9.06
N SER A 40 -21.44 -4.73 -10.17
CA SER A 40 -22.39 -4.17 -11.16
C SER A 40 -23.76 -3.86 -10.56
N GLU A 41 -24.23 -4.65 -9.59
CA GLU A 41 -25.57 -4.47 -9.02
C GLU A 41 -25.67 -3.19 -8.18
N VAL A 42 -24.67 -2.86 -7.36
CA VAL A 42 -24.72 -1.67 -6.47
C VAL A 42 -24.20 -0.41 -7.19
N SER A 43 -23.22 -0.56 -8.09
CA SER A 43 -22.64 0.55 -8.85
C SER A 43 -23.61 1.21 -9.83
N HIS A 44 -24.59 0.47 -10.36
CA HIS A 44 -25.64 1.02 -11.22
C HIS A 44 -26.63 1.94 -10.47
N PHE A 45 -26.86 1.71 -9.17
CA PHE A 45 -27.78 2.54 -8.38
C PHE A 45 -27.11 3.80 -7.80
N PHE A 46 -25.79 3.79 -7.59
CA PHE A 46 -25.09 4.88 -6.90
C PHE A 46 -23.75 5.23 -7.60
N PRO A 47 -23.74 6.17 -8.57
CA PRO A 47 -22.49 6.58 -9.19
C PRO A 47 -21.70 7.58 -8.30
N GLY A 48 -20.46 7.24 -7.96
CA GLY A 48 -19.51 8.15 -7.29
C GLY A 48 -18.73 7.50 -6.14
N PRO A 49 -17.99 8.30 -5.36
CA PRO A 49 -17.28 7.81 -4.19
C PRO A 49 -18.23 7.51 -3.02
N PHE A 50 -17.79 6.60 -2.14
CA PHE A 50 -18.53 6.16 -0.97
C PHE A 50 -17.69 6.19 0.29
N VAL A 51 -18.35 6.37 1.42
CA VAL A 51 -17.82 6.04 2.74
C VAL A 51 -18.42 4.71 3.16
N GLN A 52 -17.55 3.73 3.41
CA GLN A 52 -17.92 2.46 4.03
C GLN A 52 -17.67 2.55 5.53
N ILE A 53 -18.70 2.35 6.34
CA ILE A 53 -18.58 2.20 7.79
C ILE A 53 -18.85 0.73 8.12
N GLN A 54 -17.98 0.12 8.91
CA GLN A 54 -18.23 -1.20 9.50
C GLN A 54 -18.27 -1.07 11.01
N VAL A 55 -19.27 -1.70 11.64
CA VAL A 55 -19.46 -1.67 13.09
C VAL A 55 -19.68 -3.09 13.59
N VAL A 56 -18.69 -3.59 14.34
CA VAL A 56 -18.78 -4.88 15.03
C VAL A 56 -19.48 -4.64 16.36
N VAL A 57 -20.60 -5.31 16.56
CA VAL A 57 -21.43 -5.21 17.76
C VAL A 57 -21.51 -6.52 18.51
N ALA A 58 -21.67 -6.42 19.83
CA ALA A 58 -21.98 -7.52 20.71
C ALA A 58 -22.87 -7.04 21.86
N LEU A 59 -23.42 -7.98 22.62
CA LEU A 59 -24.09 -7.68 23.88
C LEU A 59 -23.10 -7.87 25.03
N ILE A 60 -23.14 -6.97 26.01
CA ILE A 60 -22.40 -7.11 27.27
C ILE A 60 -23.37 -7.23 28.44
N THR A 61 -22.92 -7.88 29.51
CA THR A 61 -23.64 -7.95 30.79
C THR A 61 -23.32 -6.73 31.66
N GLY A 62 -24.08 -6.52 32.73
CA GLY A 62 -23.82 -5.44 33.71
C GLY A 62 -22.44 -5.48 34.39
N ASN A 63 -21.68 -6.57 34.26
CA ASN A 63 -20.29 -6.68 34.69
C ASN A 63 -19.27 -6.32 33.60
N ASN A 64 -19.73 -5.77 32.46
CA ASN A 64 -18.92 -5.43 31.28
C ASN A 64 -18.22 -6.65 30.62
N GLU A 65 -18.74 -7.85 30.85
CA GLU A 65 -18.32 -9.09 30.19
C GLU A 65 -19.16 -9.33 28.93
N LEU A 66 -18.56 -9.89 27.88
CA LEU A 66 -19.27 -10.29 26.66
C LEU A 66 -20.33 -11.34 27.01
N PHE A 67 -21.57 -11.09 26.59
CA PHE A 67 -22.65 -12.03 26.76
C PHE A 67 -22.53 -13.17 25.76
N ASP A 68 -22.43 -14.39 26.28
CA ASP A 68 -22.37 -15.60 25.47
C ASP A 68 -23.73 -15.86 24.80
N CYS A 69 -23.85 -15.38 23.57
CA CYS A 69 -25.04 -15.52 22.75
C CYS A 69 -24.66 -15.87 21.31
N ARG A 70 -25.66 -16.30 20.54
CA ARG A 70 -25.50 -16.60 19.12
C ARG A 70 -26.19 -15.53 18.29
N LEU A 71 -25.41 -14.71 17.60
CA LEU A 71 -25.88 -13.77 16.60
C LEU A 71 -25.91 -14.46 15.23
N GLY A 72 -27.08 -14.50 14.61
CA GLY A 72 -27.27 -15.02 13.26
C GLY A 72 -27.84 -13.95 12.34
N ALA A 73 -27.19 -13.71 11.21
CA ALA A 73 -27.69 -12.74 10.21
C ALA A 73 -29.11 -13.12 9.77
N TYR A 74 -30.00 -12.13 9.75
CA TYR A 74 -31.41 -12.29 9.38
C TYR A 74 -31.81 -11.19 8.39
N GLY A 75 -31.24 -11.27 7.19
CA GLY A 75 -31.44 -10.26 6.15
C GLY A 75 -30.59 -9.00 6.32
N PRO A 76 -30.69 -8.05 5.38
CA PRO A 76 -29.87 -6.85 5.38
C PRO A 76 -30.14 -5.98 6.62
N GLY A 77 -29.10 -5.66 7.37
CA GLY A 77 -29.19 -4.79 8.54
C GLY A 77 -29.82 -5.41 9.79
N GLN A 78 -29.96 -6.74 9.91
CA GLN A 78 -30.52 -7.37 11.12
C GLN A 78 -29.79 -8.65 11.56
N PHE A 79 -29.57 -8.80 12.87
CA PHE A 79 -29.13 -10.04 13.52
C PHE A 79 -30.20 -10.56 14.48
N LYS A 80 -30.47 -11.87 14.42
CA LYS A 80 -31.24 -12.59 15.44
C LYS A 80 -30.33 -13.03 16.57
N VAL A 81 -30.74 -12.74 17.80
CA VAL A 81 -30.08 -13.20 19.02
C VAL A 81 -30.70 -14.53 19.45
N ASN A 82 -29.88 -15.56 19.65
CA ASN A 82 -30.28 -16.89 20.15
C ASN A 82 -31.47 -17.50 19.39
N GLY A 83 -31.42 -17.48 18.06
CA GLY A 83 -32.48 -18.05 17.21
C GLY A 83 -33.74 -17.19 17.11
N GLY A 84 -33.69 -15.93 17.55
CA GLY A 84 -34.79 -14.96 17.41
C GLY A 84 -35.44 -14.52 18.72
N ARG A 85 -34.84 -14.82 19.88
CA ARG A 85 -35.31 -14.34 21.19
C ARG A 85 -35.10 -12.84 21.41
N GLY A 86 -34.28 -12.22 20.57
CA GLY A 86 -34.12 -10.78 20.43
C GLY A 86 -33.61 -10.45 19.03
N VAL A 87 -33.62 -9.18 18.67
CA VAL A 87 -33.16 -8.70 17.36
C VAL A 87 -32.25 -7.49 17.57
N ILE A 88 -31.09 -7.49 16.93
CA ILE A 88 -30.24 -6.31 16.77
C ILE A 88 -30.45 -5.81 15.34
N GLU A 89 -30.96 -4.60 15.17
CA GLU A 89 -31.24 -4.02 13.86
C GLU A 89 -30.54 -2.68 13.67
N ALA A 90 -30.16 -2.38 12.43
CA ALA A 90 -29.59 -1.11 12.03
C ALA A 90 -30.63 -0.27 11.28
N GLU A 91 -30.95 0.91 11.80
CA GLU A 91 -31.79 1.90 11.15
C GLU A 91 -30.94 3.10 10.74
N VAL A 92 -31.06 3.54 9.48
CA VAL A 92 -30.37 4.74 8.97
C VAL A 92 -31.42 5.79 8.65
N LYS A 93 -31.34 6.95 9.30
CA LYS A 93 -32.14 8.13 8.98
C LYS A 93 -31.31 9.10 8.15
N THR A 94 -31.87 9.54 7.04
CA THR A 94 -31.25 10.52 6.14
C THR A 94 -32.31 11.30 5.37
N VAL A 95 -31.99 12.54 4.98
CA VAL A 95 -32.84 13.40 4.16
C VAL A 95 -32.33 13.34 2.71
N GLY A 96 -33.05 12.62 1.85
CA GLY A 96 -32.82 12.65 0.39
C GLY A 96 -31.55 11.96 -0.12
N CYS A 97 -30.79 11.27 0.73
CA CYS A 97 -29.65 10.46 0.31
C CYS A 97 -29.98 8.96 0.40
N ASN A 98 -29.54 8.20 -0.58
CA ASN A 98 -29.64 6.75 -0.55
C ASN A 98 -28.49 6.15 0.28
N TYR A 99 -28.66 4.91 0.75
CA TYR A 99 -27.65 4.18 1.50
C TYR A 99 -27.82 2.67 1.28
N PHE A 100 -26.80 1.89 1.62
CA PHE A 100 -26.87 0.44 1.63
C PHE A 100 -26.40 -0.10 2.98
N VAL A 101 -27.08 -1.13 3.48
CA VAL A 101 -26.76 -1.79 4.76
C VAL A 101 -26.75 -3.29 4.56
N GLU A 102 -25.72 -3.95 5.08
CA GLU A 102 -25.55 -5.40 5.04
C GLU A 102 -25.04 -5.94 6.39
N THR A 103 -25.35 -7.19 6.68
CA THR A 103 -24.85 -7.91 7.85
C THR A 103 -23.83 -8.95 7.44
N MET A 104 -22.69 -8.96 8.12
CA MET A 104 -21.54 -9.80 7.82
C MET A 104 -21.17 -10.64 9.05
N SER A 105 -20.66 -11.86 8.81
CA SER A 105 -20.08 -12.74 9.83
C SER A 105 -18.57 -12.55 10.00
N THR A 106 -17.97 -11.65 9.23
CA THR A 106 -16.55 -11.34 9.23
C THR A 106 -16.31 -9.88 9.60
N ASP A 107 -15.14 -9.59 10.17
CA ASP A 107 -14.71 -8.24 10.50
C ASP A 107 -14.14 -7.49 9.29
N CYS A 108 -13.73 -6.24 9.50
CA CYS A 108 -13.22 -5.39 8.42
C CYS A 108 -11.85 -5.84 7.85
N SER A 109 -11.23 -6.84 8.44
CA SER A 109 -10.00 -7.50 7.97
C SER A 109 -10.28 -8.90 7.42
N GLY A 110 -11.56 -9.29 7.26
CA GLY A 110 -11.98 -10.58 6.74
C GLY A 110 -11.93 -11.74 7.76
N ASN A 111 -11.60 -11.48 9.03
CA ASN A 111 -11.55 -12.52 10.05
C ASN A 111 -12.96 -12.90 10.48
N GLU A 112 -13.21 -14.20 10.68
CA GLU A 112 -14.47 -14.66 11.26
C GLU A 112 -14.66 -14.08 12.67
N LEU A 113 -15.87 -13.58 12.93
CA LEU A 113 -16.26 -13.08 14.23
C LEU A 113 -16.70 -14.24 15.14
N PRO A 114 -16.48 -14.12 16.47
CA PRO A 114 -17.04 -15.07 17.42
C PRO A 114 -18.57 -15.07 17.34
N SER A 115 -19.22 -16.16 17.73
CA SER A 115 -20.68 -16.32 17.59
C SER A 115 -21.50 -15.25 18.34
N CYS A 116 -20.91 -14.59 19.34
CA CYS A 116 -21.52 -13.53 20.12
C CYS A 116 -21.37 -12.12 19.50
N ALA A 117 -20.69 -12.00 18.36
CA ALA A 117 -20.48 -10.74 17.66
C ALA A 117 -21.02 -10.78 16.22
N GLY A 118 -21.45 -9.63 15.74
CA GLY A 118 -21.95 -9.44 14.37
C GLY A 118 -21.45 -8.13 13.80
N ASN A 119 -21.29 -8.04 12.48
CA ASN A 119 -20.81 -6.83 11.82
C ASN A 119 -21.90 -6.22 10.93
N PHE A 120 -22.15 -4.93 11.10
CA PHE A 120 -22.94 -4.14 10.18
C PHE A 120 -22.03 -3.39 9.22
N LEU A 121 -22.24 -3.58 7.92
CA LEU A 121 -21.61 -2.83 6.86
C LEU A 121 -22.58 -1.79 6.33
N PHE A 122 -22.18 -0.53 6.36
CA PHE A 122 -22.90 0.60 5.81
C PHE A 122 -22.12 1.19 4.64
N LEU A 123 -22.80 1.45 3.52
CA LEU A 123 -22.24 2.15 2.37
C LEU A 123 -23.02 3.44 2.13
N PHE A 124 -22.32 4.57 2.24
CA PHE A 124 -22.88 5.91 2.11
C PHE A 124 -22.30 6.62 0.89
N PRO A 125 -23.14 7.06 -0.07
CA PRO A 125 -22.71 7.97 -1.13
C PRO A 125 -22.06 9.22 -0.53
N ALA A 126 -20.89 9.58 -1.06
CA ALA A 126 -20.05 10.66 -0.56
C ALA A 126 -19.54 11.56 -1.69
N ARG A 127 -20.31 11.66 -2.79
CA ARG A 127 -20.06 12.64 -3.86
C ARG A 127 -20.17 14.08 -3.36
N PHE A 128 -21.06 14.30 -2.39
CA PHE A 128 -21.21 15.55 -1.67
C PHE A 128 -21.14 15.29 -0.16
N PRO A 129 -20.72 16.28 0.64
CA PRO A 129 -20.81 16.23 2.09
C PRO A 129 -22.23 15.85 2.51
N ALA A 130 -22.36 14.83 3.36
CA ALA A 130 -23.64 14.33 3.82
C ALA A 130 -23.53 13.77 5.23
N GLU A 131 -24.62 13.92 5.98
CA GLU A 131 -24.78 13.38 7.33
C GLU A 131 -25.79 12.24 7.31
N TYR A 132 -25.45 11.14 7.97
CA TYR A 132 -26.29 9.96 8.13
C TYR A 132 -26.43 9.68 9.61
N GLN A 133 -27.65 9.51 10.09
CA GLN A 133 -27.87 9.13 11.48
C GLN A 133 -28.17 7.63 11.54
N ILE A 134 -27.20 6.85 11.98
CA ILE A 134 -27.39 5.42 12.23
C ILE A 134 -27.90 5.23 13.66
N TYR A 135 -28.80 4.27 13.84
CA TYR A 135 -29.18 3.72 15.13
C TYR A 135 -28.99 2.22 15.08
N ILE A 136 -28.13 1.68 15.93
CA ILE A 136 -28.09 0.24 16.16
C ILE A 136 -28.96 -0.04 17.38
N LYS A 137 -30.04 -0.80 17.18
CA LYS A 137 -31.09 -1.02 18.16
C LYS A 137 -31.13 -2.47 18.57
N PHE A 138 -31.16 -2.73 19.86
CA PHE A 138 -31.44 -4.04 20.40
C PHE A 138 -32.88 -4.10 20.90
N ARG A 139 -33.65 -5.05 20.40
CA ARG A 139 -35.05 -5.26 20.76
C ARG A 139 -35.29 -6.66 21.32
N ALA A 140 -36.22 -6.73 22.26
CA ALA A 140 -36.79 -7.99 22.72
C ALA A 140 -37.65 -8.65 21.62
N LEU A 141 -37.95 -9.93 21.76
CA LEU A 141 -38.93 -10.64 20.92
C LEU A 141 -40.30 -9.92 20.88
N THR A 142 -40.68 -9.24 21.96
CA THR A 142 -41.92 -8.45 22.07
C THR A 142 -41.91 -7.17 21.22
N GLY A 143 -40.77 -6.81 20.63
CA GLY A 143 -40.57 -5.57 19.86
C GLY A 143 -40.15 -4.36 20.73
N GLU A 144 -40.15 -4.52 22.05
CA GLU A 144 -39.68 -3.51 23.00
C GLU A 144 -38.21 -3.16 22.74
N LEU A 145 -37.88 -1.87 22.70
CA LEU A 145 -36.52 -1.39 22.55
C LEU A 145 -35.80 -1.51 23.89
N LEU A 146 -34.78 -2.36 23.93
CA LEU A 146 -33.98 -2.61 25.13
C LEU A 146 -32.80 -1.65 25.22
N ASP A 147 -32.12 -1.42 24.09
CA ASP A 147 -31.00 -0.49 24.01
C ASP A 147 -30.84 0.07 22.58
N ALA A 148 -30.19 1.23 22.45
CA ALA A 148 -29.88 1.81 21.16
C ALA A 148 -28.61 2.68 21.20
N ILE A 149 -27.71 2.44 20.25
CA ILE A 149 -26.51 3.26 20.05
C ILE A 149 -26.74 4.18 18.85
N PRO A 150 -26.83 5.51 19.04
CA PRO A 150 -26.83 6.46 17.95
C PRO A 150 -25.41 6.70 17.43
N LEU A 151 -25.23 6.65 16.11
CA LEU A 151 -23.97 6.97 15.44
C LEU A 151 -24.22 8.01 14.33
N PRO A 152 -24.02 9.31 14.61
CA PRO A 152 -24.05 10.35 13.57
C PRO A 152 -22.78 10.24 12.70
N ILE A 153 -22.93 9.87 11.43
CA ILE A 153 -21.81 9.76 10.48
C ILE A 153 -21.81 10.94 9.53
N LEU A 154 -20.74 11.73 9.56
CA LEU A 154 -20.43 12.72 8.54
C LEU A 154 -19.47 12.12 7.50
N THR A 155 -19.77 12.26 6.20
CA THR A 155 -18.91 11.75 5.14
C THR A 155 -17.63 12.60 4.95
N HIS A 156 -17.75 13.91 4.87
CA HIS A 156 -16.63 14.87 4.85
C HIS A 156 -17.18 16.29 5.09
N HIS A 157 -16.30 17.26 5.38
CA HIS A 157 -16.73 18.65 5.54
C HIS A 157 -16.97 19.35 4.20
N GLN A 158 -17.75 20.43 4.23
CA GLN A 158 -17.99 21.24 3.03
C GLN A 158 -16.70 21.89 2.54
N GLY A 159 -16.46 21.85 1.23
CA GLY A 159 -15.28 22.44 0.59
C GLY A 159 -14.00 21.60 0.69
N THR A 160 -14.07 20.37 1.22
CA THR A 160 -12.94 19.44 1.27
C THR A 160 -13.15 18.24 0.37
N ASN A 161 -12.08 17.47 0.12
CA ASN A 161 -12.18 16.21 -0.59
C ASN A 161 -12.33 15.05 0.39
N LEU A 162 -13.17 14.06 0.08
CA LEU A 162 -13.32 12.84 0.88
C LEU A 162 -11.97 12.19 1.23
N PHE A 163 -11.04 12.15 0.27
CA PHE A 163 -9.76 11.46 0.44
C PHE A 163 -8.75 12.24 1.29
N ASP A 164 -9.09 13.47 1.72
CA ASP A 164 -8.31 14.27 2.67
C ASP A 164 -8.43 13.76 4.11
N TYR A 165 -9.31 12.79 4.37
CA TYR A 165 -9.57 12.25 5.71
C TYR A 165 -8.98 10.86 5.91
N TRP A 166 -8.77 10.47 7.16
CA TRP A 166 -8.26 9.16 7.54
C TRP A 166 -9.21 8.04 7.06
N ASP A 167 -8.58 6.96 6.63
CA ASP A 167 -9.19 5.70 6.21
C ASP A 167 -8.47 4.60 6.99
N GLY A 168 -9.21 3.67 7.60
CA GLY A 168 -8.65 2.45 8.17
C GLY A 168 -9.46 1.80 9.27
N HIS A 169 -8.79 0.85 9.93
CA HIS A 169 -9.34 0.01 10.99
C HIS A 169 -9.27 0.68 12.37
N SER A 170 -10.21 0.33 13.25
CA SER A 170 -10.16 0.66 14.69
C SER A 170 -9.98 2.15 14.98
N LEU A 171 -10.68 3.01 14.23
CA LEU A 171 -10.68 4.43 14.54
C LEU A 171 -11.34 4.65 15.91
N PRO A 172 -10.79 5.54 16.76
CA PRO A 172 -11.38 5.85 18.06
C PRO A 172 -12.79 6.44 17.93
N LEU A 173 -13.09 7.09 16.80
CA LEU A 173 -14.38 7.67 16.42
C LEU A 173 -14.57 7.49 14.90
N VAL A 174 -15.73 6.98 14.47
CA VAL A 174 -16.10 6.86 13.04
C VAL A 174 -17.10 7.93 12.60
N GLU A 175 -17.70 8.61 13.57
CA GLU A 175 -18.73 9.64 13.46
C GLU A 175 -18.24 10.84 12.66
N SER A 176 -17.08 11.37 13.06
CA SER A 176 -16.48 12.55 12.43
C SER A 176 -15.25 12.17 11.61
N PRO A 177 -15.13 12.65 10.37
CA PRO A 177 -13.97 12.39 9.54
C PRO A 177 -12.75 13.11 10.11
N ILE A 178 -11.68 12.37 10.42
CA ILE A 178 -10.43 12.94 10.96
C ILE A 178 -9.56 13.39 9.78
N SER A 179 -9.24 14.68 9.70
CA SER A 179 -8.39 15.18 8.61
C SER A 179 -6.98 14.58 8.69
N LYS A 180 -6.47 14.11 7.56
CA LYS A 180 -5.05 13.74 7.45
C LYS A 180 -4.18 14.99 7.58
N LYS A 181 -3.00 14.85 8.17
CA LYS A 181 -2.02 15.93 8.27
C LYS A 181 -1.50 16.25 6.87
N GLN A 182 -1.64 17.50 6.43
CA GLN A 182 -0.98 17.99 5.23
C GLN A 182 0.50 18.26 5.54
N LEU A 183 1.35 18.18 4.51
CA LEU A 183 2.71 18.70 4.62
C LEU A 183 2.66 20.21 4.79
N VAL A 184 3.54 20.76 5.62
CA VAL A 184 3.59 22.20 5.93
C VAL A 184 5.01 22.75 5.78
N GLY A 185 5.15 24.08 5.83
CA GLY A 185 6.42 24.75 5.61
C GLY A 185 6.90 24.59 4.16
N ILE A 186 8.22 24.47 3.95
CA ILE A 186 8.80 24.28 2.61
C ILE A 186 8.26 23.02 1.93
N LEU A 187 7.98 21.96 2.69
CA LEU A 187 7.38 20.74 2.13
C LEU A 187 5.90 20.92 1.78
N GLY A 188 5.22 21.95 2.27
CA GLY A 188 3.82 22.21 1.95
C GLY A 188 3.61 23.00 0.64
N ILE A 189 4.66 23.57 0.06
CA ILE A 189 4.57 24.44 -1.13
C ILE A 189 5.08 23.74 -2.41
N PRO A 190 4.56 24.11 -3.60
CA PRO A 190 4.95 23.49 -4.86
C PRO A 190 6.45 23.51 -5.14
N GLU A 191 7.14 24.62 -4.86
CA GLU A 191 8.56 24.81 -5.15
C GLU A 191 9.44 23.87 -4.32
N GLY A 192 9.13 23.70 -3.04
CA GLY A 192 9.83 22.73 -2.18
C GLY A 192 9.58 21.29 -2.63
N GLN A 193 8.35 20.99 -3.06
CA GLN A 193 8.01 19.67 -3.63
C GLN A 193 8.76 19.39 -4.94
N LYS A 194 8.99 20.39 -5.81
CA LYS A 194 9.81 20.21 -7.02
C LYS A 194 11.24 19.77 -6.70
N ILE A 195 11.86 20.32 -5.64
CA ILE A 195 13.20 19.91 -5.23
C ILE A 195 13.20 18.47 -4.73
N VAL A 196 12.22 18.09 -3.91
CA VAL A 196 12.09 16.68 -3.46
C VAL A 196 11.89 15.74 -4.65
N LEU A 197 11.04 16.11 -5.60
CA LEU A 197 10.80 15.36 -6.84
C LEU A 197 12.07 15.23 -7.69
N TYR A 198 12.87 16.30 -7.79
CA TYR A 198 14.16 16.26 -8.48
C TYR A 198 15.10 15.21 -7.89
N PHE A 199 15.32 15.22 -6.56
CA PHE A 199 16.14 14.20 -5.91
C PHE A 199 15.55 12.80 -6.06
N GLN A 200 14.23 12.69 -6.02
CA GLN A 200 13.53 11.43 -6.30
C GLN A 200 13.82 10.91 -7.72
N GLU A 201 13.82 11.76 -8.73
CA GLU A 201 14.15 11.39 -10.11
C GLU A 201 15.61 10.94 -10.24
N LEU A 202 16.54 11.61 -9.56
CA LEU A 202 17.94 11.18 -9.51
C LEU A 202 18.06 9.75 -8.94
N VAL A 203 17.35 9.46 -7.85
CA VAL A 203 17.35 8.12 -7.23
C VAL A 203 16.69 7.07 -8.13
N GLU A 204 15.60 7.39 -8.83
CA GLU A 204 14.97 6.43 -9.76
C GLU A 204 15.83 6.12 -10.99
N ASN A 205 16.73 7.03 -11.34
CA ASN A 205 17.64 6.89 -12.46
C ASN A 205 19.09 6.65 -12.02
N GLY A 206 19.33 6.18 -10.78
CA GLY A 206 20.67 5.79 -10.32
C GLY A 206 21.76 6.87 -10.46
N ALA A 207 21.39 8.15 -10.52
CA ALA A 207 22.27 9.27 -10.84
C ALA A 207 23.05 9.73 -9.59
N ILE A 208 23.90 8.84 -9.07
CA ILE A 208 24.57 8.99 -7.76
C ILE A 208 25.48 10.22 -7.69
N GLU A 209 26.26 10.45 -8.75
CA GLU A 209 27.20 11.57 -8.77
C GLU A 209 26.47 12.92 -8.84
N CYS A 210 25.39 12.99 -9.63
CA CYS A 210 24.47 14.13 -9.62
C CYS A 210 23.83 14.32 -8.24
N PHE A 211 23.35 13.23 -7.62
CA PHE A 211 22.73 13.28 -6.30
C PHE A 211 23.69 13.85 -5.25
N ARG A 212 24.93 13.36 -5.20
CA ARG A 212 25.96 13.84 -4.26
C ARG A 212 26.32 15.31 -4.50
N ARG A 213 26.58 15.69 -5.76
CA ARG A 213 26.87 17.07 -6.15
C ARG A 213 25.76 18.01 -5.71
N ASP A 214 24.52 17.66 -6.01
CA ASP A 214 23.37 18.53 -5.81
C ASP A 214 22.95 18.57 -4.35
N MET A 215 23.11 17.48 -3.60
CA MET A 215 22.94 17.49 -2.14
C MET A 215 23.94 18.44 -1.47
N LEU A 216 25.21 18.44 -1.90
CA LEU A 216 26.20 19.40 -1.41
C LEU A 216 25.83 20.84 -1.77
N CYS A 217 25.34 21.07 -2.99
CA CYS A 217 24.86 22.39 -3.42
C CYS A 217 23.69 22.88 -2.56
N LEU A 218 22.72 22.00 -2.26
CA LEU A 218 21.60 22.33 -1.35
C LEU A 218 22.11 22.71 0.04
N ILE A 219 23.02 21.91 0.63
CA ILE A 219 23.62 22.21 1.95
C ILE A 219 24.33 23.56 1.92
N GLN A 220 25.15 23.83 0.91
CA GLN A 220 25.84 25.12 0.75
C GLN A 220 24.86 26.29 0.61
N HIS A 221 23.76 26.12 -0.12
CA HIS A 221 22.70 27.12 -0.24
C HIS A 221 22.09 27.44 1.12
N THR A 222 21.82 26.43 1.95
CA THR A 222 21.27 26.67 3.31
C THR A 222 22.21 27.47 4.21
N HIS A 223 23.53 27.31 4.05
CA HIS A 223 24.52 28.05 4.83
C HIS A 223 24.79 29.47 4.31
N THR A 224 24.55 29.71 3.02
CA THR A 224 24.86 30.99 2.36
C THR A 224 23.65 31.90 2.17
N SER A 225 22.44 31.34 2.20
CA SER A 225 21.22 32.11 2.10
C SER A 225 21.02 33.00 3.35
N ASN A 226 20.41 34.18 3.18
CA ASN A 226 19.99 35.05 4.29
C ASN A 226 18.79 34.45 5.07
N HIS A 227 18.41 33.22 4.79
CA HIS A 227 17.29 32.54 5.43
C HIS A 227 17.75 31.80 6.69
N VAL A 228 16.87 31.71 7.68
CA VAL A 228 17.14 30.95 8.91
C VAL A 228 17.27 29.48 8.54
N GLU A 229 18.39 28.84 8.90
CA GLU A 229 18.68 27.41 8.65
C GLU A 229 17.51 26.49 9.03
N ALA A 230 16.79 26.85 10.10
CA ALA A 230 15.57 26.18 10.55
C ALA A 230 14.48 26.03 9.46
N LYS A 231 14.40 26.96 8.49
CA LYS A 231 13.42 26.89 7.39
C LYS A 231 13.66 25.69 6.48
N TYR A 232 14.91 25.32 6.27
CA TYR A 232 15.34 24.29 5.32
C TYR A 232 15.46 22.89 5.94
N GLN A 233 15.40 22.75 7.26
CA GLN A 233 15.62 21.49 7.96
C GLN A 233 14.76 20.35 7.42
N ASP A 234 13.45 20.57 7.24
CA ASP A 234 12.55 19.54 6.73
C ASP A 234 12.85 19.16 5.26
N LEU A 235 13.31 20.11 4.44
CA LEU A 235 13.75 19.82 3.07
C LEU A 235 15.04 18.98 3.06
N LEU A 236 16.02 19.35 3.87
CA LEU A 236 17.26 18.58 4.02
C LEU A 236 16.98 17.15 4.50
N LEU A 237 16.07 16.98 5.46
CA LEU A 237 15.66 15.66 5.93
C LEU A 237 14.92 14.87 4.86
N ALA A 238 14.06 15.51 4.05
CA ALA A 238 13.41 14.84 2.94
C ALA A 238 14.40 14.35 1.87
N VAL A 239 15.42 15.16 1.55
CA VAL A 239 16.51 14.75 0.64
C VAL A 239 17.35 13.63 1.26
N LYS A 240 17.59 13.67 2.58
CA LYS A 240 18.31 12.61 3.30
C LYS A 240 17.56 11.27 3.34
N VAL A 241 16.23 11.28 3.27
CA VAL A 241 15.45 10.05 3.04
C VAL A 241 15.75 9.45 1.66
N GLU A 242 15.88 10.30 0.62
CA GLU A 242 16.27 9.83 -0.71
C GLU A 242 17.73 9.35 -0.75
N GLU A 243 18.63 9.96 0.04
CA GLU A 243 20.01 9.49 0.24
C GLU A 243 20.02 8.07 0.84
N SER A 244 19.23 7.84 1.89
CA SER A 244 19.07 6.49 2.46
C SER A 244 18.61 5.50 1.38
N LEU A 245 17.67 5.90 0.53
CA LEU A 245 17.20 5.06 -0.56
C LEU A 245 18.31 4.78 -1.59
N ILE A 246 19.07 5.78 -2.07
CA ILE A 246 20.12 5.54 -3.07
C ILE A 246 21.26 4.66 -2.54
N LEU A 247 21.62 4.81 -1.25
CA LEU A 247 22.59 3.95 -0.57
C LEU A 247 22.13 2.48 -0.55
N TYR A 248 20.85 2.24 -0.23
CA TYR A 248 20.26 0.91 -0.33
C TYR A 248 20.39 0.32 -1.75
N GLN A 249 20.19 1.14 -2.77
CA GLN A 249 20.25 0.69 -4.17
C GLN A 249 21.67 0.32 -4.61
N MET A 250 22.68 1.03 -4.10
CA MET A 250 24.10 0.72 -4.33
C MET A 250 24.60 -0.49 -3.54
N GLY A 251 23.78 -1.02 -2.62
CA GLY A 251 24.19 -2.10 -1.71
C GLY A 251 24.95 -1.62 -0.48
N ASP A 252 25.03 -0.32 -0.23
CA ASP A 252 25.55 0.23 1.04
C ASP A 252 24.45 0.18 2.12
N LEU A 253 24.25 -1.02 2.67
CA LEU A 253 23.22 -1.31 3.66
C LEU A 253 23.45 -0.58 4.98
N GLU A 254 24.71 -0.44 5.42
CA GLU A 254 25.05 0.29 6.64
C GLU A 254 24.88 1.79 6.47
N GLY A 255 25.34 2.36 5.36
CA GLY A 255 25.10 3.77 5.01
C GLY A 255 23.59 4.08 4.94
N CYS A 256 22.81 3.20 4.31
CA CYS A 256 21.35 3.32 4.27
C CYS A 256 20.74 3.37 5.68
N LYS A 257 21.12 2.44 6.57
CA LYS A 257 20.65 2.41 7.96
C LYS A 257 21.06 3.66 8.71
N HIS A 258 22.29 4.14 8.54
CA HIS A 258 22.78 5.33 9.20
C HIS A 258 22.01 6.59 8.77
N ALA A 259 21.86 6.81 7.46
CA ALA A 259 21.11 7.93 6.92
C ALA A 259 19.64 7.92 7.38
N GLY A 260 18.97 6.76 7.31
CA GLY A 260 17.58 6.61 7.75
C GLY A 260 17.40 6.84 9.26
N LYS A 261 18.32 6.33 10.09
CA LYS A 261 18.31 6.57 11.54
C LYS A 261 18.56 8.02 11.89
N ASP A 262 19.47 8.69 11.19
CA ASP A 262 19.73 10.11 11.40
C ASP A 262 18.49 10.95 11.08
N VAL A 263 17.75 10.66 10.00
CA VAL A 263 16.45 11.31 9.72
C VAL A 263 15.50 11.18 10.92
N CYS A 264 15.34 9.98 11.47
CA CYS A 264 14.49 9.75 12.64
C CYS A 264 14.91 10.58 13.85
N ILE A 265 16.23 10.64 14.13
CA ILE A 265 16.79 11.38 15.26
C ILE A 265 16.60 12.89 15.07
N GLN A 266 16.95 13.42 13.90
CA GLN A 266 16.91 14.85 13.60
C GLN A 266 15.48 15.37 13.50
N ALA A 267 14.57 14.62 12.84
CA ALA A 267 13.15 14.99 12.78
C ALA A 267 12.54 15.11 14.19
N ASN A 268 12.93 14.22 15.12
CA ASN A 268 12.49 14.29 16.51
C ASN A 268 13.12 15.47 17.26
N ARG A 269 14.44 15.67 17.14
CA ARG A 269 15.17 16.76 17.79
C ARG A 269 14.69 18.14 17.35
N ASN A 270 14.36 18.28 16.08
CA ASN A 270 13.88 19.53 15.49
C ASN A 270 12.39 19.77 15.75
N HIS A 271 11.69 18.84 16.42
CA HIS A 271 10.24 18.85 16.56
C HIS A 271 9.52 19.09 15.23
N SER A 272 9.97 18.38 14.19
CA SER A 272 9.50 18.59 12.83
C SER A 272 7.97 18.46 12.74
N THR A 273 7.34 19.49 12.21
CA THR A 273 5.89 19.46 11.91
C THR A 273 5.54 18.40 10.86
N ASN A 274 6.52 17.95 10.07
CA ASN A 274 6.41 16.91 9.06
C ASN A 274 6.95 15.54 9.55
N TYR A 275 7.14 15.35 10.86
CA TYR A 275 7.73 14.13 11.47
C TYR A 275 7.17 12.84 10.90
N ASN A 276 5.84 12.69 10.87
CA ASN A 276 5.18 11.46 10.43
C ASN A 276 5.55 11.10 8.97
N ALA A 277 5.64 12.10 8.09
CA ALA A 277 6.00 11.89 6.69
C ALA A 277 7.47 11.49 6.55
N LEU A 278 8.37 12.23 7.20
CA LEU A 278 9.82 12.00 7.12
C LEU A 278 10.22 10.65 7.73
N VAL A 279 9.79 10.40 8.97
CA VAL A 279 10.12 9.19 9.72
C VAL A 279 9.42 7.97 9.14
N GLY A 280 8.16 8.11 8.72
CA GLY A 280 7.42 7.04 8.06
C GLY A 280 8.16 6.55 6.81
N ARG A 281 8.60 7.47 5.94
CA ARG A 281 9.37 7.12 4.73
C ARG A 281 10.73 6.52 5.06
N ALA A 282 11.46 7.09 6.02
CA ALA A 282 12.77 6.58 6.45
C ALA A 282 12.68 5.14 6.96
N LYS A 283 11.73 4.84 7.86
CA LYS A 283 11.50 3.47 8.36
C LYS A 283 11.16 2.50 7.23
N SER A 284 10.35 2.93 6.28
CA SER A 284 9.99 2.13 5.11
C SER A 284 11.20 1.81 4.22
N VAL A 285 12.17 2.72 4.08
CA VAL A 285 13.42 2.45 3.34
C VAL A 285 14.28 1.46 4.13
N VAL A 286 14.47 1.71 5.42
CA VAL A 286 15.34 0.90 6.29
C VAL A 286 14.82 -0.54 6.47
N SER A 287 13.50 -0.76 6.46
CA SER A 287 12.95 -2.12 6.47
C SER A 287 13.43 -2.95 5.27
N GLY A 288 13.68 -2.31 4.12
CA GLY A 288 14.26 -2.94 2.95
C GLY A 288 15.66 -3.50 3.20
N VAL A 289 16.45 -2.87 4.08
CA VAL A 289 17.77 -3.36 4.50
C VAL A 289 17.64 -4.60 5.37
N TYR A 290 16.82 -4.54 6.43
CA TYR A 290 16.61 -5.67 7.32
C TYR A 290 16.04 -6.89 6.60
N LYS A 291 15.19 -6.67 5.58
CA LYS A 291 14.74 -7.72 4.68
C LYS A 291 15.89 -8.39 3.92
N MET A 292 16.87 -7.62 3.41
CA MET A 292 18.05 -8.19 2.73
C MET A 292 19.00 -8.89 3.70
N GLU A 293 19.03 -8.48 4.97
CA GLU A 293 19.78 -9.12 6.06
C GLU A 293 19.05 -10.35 6.64
N GLU A 294 17.92 -10.76 6.04
CA GLU A 294 17.07 -11.86 6.51
C GLU A 294 16.50 -11.68 7.93
N ASN A 295 16.53 -10.44 8.46
CA ASN A 295 15.89 -10.08 9.71
C ASN A 295 14.44 -9.63 9.45
N PHE A 296 13.59 -10.60 9.17
CA PHE A 296 12.21 -10.36 8.75
C PHE A 296 11.33 -9.74 9.84
N GLU A 297 11.57 -10.07 11.12
CA GLU A 297 10.83 -9.50 12.25
C GLU A 297 11.02 -7.99 12.35
N MET A 298 12.28 -7.52 12.31
CA MET A 298 12.60 -6.10 12.34
C MET A 298 12.10 -5.38 11.08
N ALA A 299 12.15 -6.04 9.92
CA ALA A 299 11.63 -5.48 8.67
C ALA A 299 10.10 -5.27 8.74
N GLU A 300 9.37 -6.23 9.32
CA GLU A 300 7.92 -6.15 9.53
C GLU A 300 7.57 -5.03 10.52
N GLU A 301 8.21 -4.99 11.69
CA GLU A 301 8.00 -3.97 12.72
C GLU A 301 8.18 -2.55 12.17
N LEU A 302 9.22 -2.34 11.36
CA LEU A 302 9.48 -1.05 10.73
C LEU A 302 8.43 -0.69 9.67
N LEU A 303 7.91 -1.65 8.92
CA LEU A 303 6.85 -1.41 7.93
C LEU A 303 5.50 -1.15 8.60
N ASP A 304 5.17 -1.84 9.69
CA ASP A 304 3.98 -1.57 10.49
C ASP A 304 4.04 -0.15 11.05
N SER A 305 5.13 0.19 11.74
CA SER A 305 5.31 1.53 12.30
C SER A 305 5.33 2.61 11.23
N SER A 306 5.92 2.34 10.07
CA SER A 306 5.88 3.24 8.92
C SER A 306 4.45 3.46 8.44
N THR A 307 3.65 2.39 8.35
CA THR A 307 2.27 2.44 7.87
C THR A 307 1.40 3.27 8.80
N GLU A 308 1.53 3.08 10.12
CA GLU A 308 0.82 3.88 11.12
C GLU A 308 1.15 5.38 11.00
N LEU A 309 2.44 5.72 10.87
CA LEU A 309 2.88 7.11 10.73
C LEU A 309 2.33 7.76 9.45
N LEU A 310 2.39 7.04 8.34
CA LEU A 310 1.99 7.55 7.02
C LEU A 310 0.48 7.60 6.82
N GLN A 311 -0.29 6.73 7.51
CA GLN A 311 -1.75 6.78 7.51
C GLN A 311 -2.28 8.11 8.05
N ALA A 312 -1.53 8.73 8.98
CA ALA A 312 -1.86 10.01 9.59
C ALA A 312 -1.59 11.24 8.71
N VAL A 313 -0.87 11.07 7.60
CA VAL A 313 -0.50 12.14 6.65
C VAL A 313 -1.28 11.94 5.36
N VAL A 314 -1.60 12.99 4.62
CA VAL A 314 -2.39 12.88 3.37
C VAL A 314 -1.62 12.03 2.35
N PRO A 315 -2.01 10.75 2.13
CA PRO A 315 -1.17 9.83 1.39
C PRO A 315 -1.78 9.66 0.00
N ASN A 316 -1.08 10.18 -1.01
CA ASN A 316 -1.32 9.73 -2.37
C ASN A 316 -0.37 8.60 -2.80
N GLU A 317 0.85 8.48 -2.28
CA GLU A 317 1.77 7.43 -2.79
C GLU A 317 2.30 6.44 -1.74
N GLU A 318 2.34 6.84 -0.47
CA GLU A 318 3.15 6.14 0.53
C GLU A 318 2.49 4.88 1.13
N THR A 319 1.16 4.86 1.32
CA THR A 319 0.45 3.64 1.77
C THR A 319 0.53 2.50 0.73
N PRO A 320 0.33 2.75 -0.59
CA PRO A 320 0.63 1.75 -1.63
C PRO A 320 2.10 1.32 -1.66
N ILE A 321 3.05 2.23 -1.42
CA ILE A 321 4.48 1.90 -1.35
C ILE A 321 4.75 0.89 -0.21
N ASN A 322 4.22 1.13 0.99
CA ASN A 322 4.40 0.21 2.12
C ASN A 322 3.82 -1.16 1.85
N ARG A 323 2.62 -1.26 1.25
CA ARG A 323 2.04 -2.55 0.86
C ARG A 323 2.88 -3.28 -0.18
N THR A 324 3.43 -2.54 -1.14
CA THR A 324 4.38 -3.11 -2.11
C THR A 324 5.66 -3.62 -1.41
N ARG A 325 6.09 -2.95 -0.32
CA ARG A 325 7.21 -3.38 0.51
C ARG A 325 6.87 -4.58 1.40
N PHE A 326 5.67 -4.67 1.96
CA PHE A 326 5.18 -5.87 2.65
C PHE A 326 5.12 -7.07 1.72
N ALA A 327 4.58 -6.91 0.50
CA ALA A 327 4.60 -7.96 -0.49
C ALA A 327 6.05 -8.41 -0.81
N ALA A 328 6.99 -7.46 -0.93
CA ALA A 328 8.40 -7.76 -1.13
C ALA A 328 9.03 -8.51 0.04
N LEU A 329 8.66 -8.15 1.27
CA LEU A 329 9.11 -8.80 2.50
C LEU A 329 8.63 -10.24 2.56
N LEU A 330 7.33 -10.47 2.36
CA LEU A 330 6.72 -11.80 2.40
C LEU A 330 7.24 -12.71 1.28
N CYS A 331 7.46 -12.19 0.07
CA CYS A 331 8.09 -12.95 -1.02
C CYS A 331 9.52 -13.39 -0.66
N GLU A 332 10.30 -12.52 -0.01
CA GLU A 332 11.66 -12.87 0.39
C GLU A 332 11.66 -13.91 1.52
N LYS A 333 10.82 -13.69 2.54
CA LYS A 333 10.62 -14.61 3.66
C LYS A 333 10.19 -16.00 3.17
N GLU A 334 9.23 -16.05 2.25
CA GLU A 334 8.76 -17.30 1.64
C GLU A 334 9.91 -18.08 0.99
N ALA A 335 10.77 -17.39 0.26
CA ALA A 335 11.85 -18.03 -0.47
C ALA A 335 13.06 -18.42 0.41
N VAL A 336 13.18 -17.88 1.62
CA VAL A 336 14.26 -18.21 2.57
C VAL A 336 13.82 -19.28 3.57
N MET A 337 12.65 -19.10 4.20
CA MET A 337 12.19 -19.94 5.31
C MET A 337 10.74 -20.42 5.19
N GLY A 338 10.05 -20.06 4.10
CA GLY A 338 8.61 -20.28 3.95
C GLY A 338 7.78 -19.23 4.67
N ILE A 339 6.49 -19.15 4.31
CA ILE A 339 5.49 -18.33 4.98
C ILE A 339 4.32 -19.20 5.43
N THR A 340 3.60 -18.73 6.45
CA THR A 340 2.37 -19.35 6.92
C THR A 340 1.22 -19.11 5.94
N LYS A 341 0.15 -19.90 6.05
CA LYS A 341 -1.06 -19.71 5.24
C LYS A 341 -1.67 -18.31 5.40
N SER A 342 -1.67 -17.76 6.61
CA SER A 342 -2.17 -16.40 6.86
C SER A 342 -1.30 -15.33 6.17
N GLU A 343 0.01 -15.53 6.13
CA GLU A 343 0.92 -14.63 5.41
C GLU A 343 0.78 -14.76 3.90
N GLU A 344 0.50 -15.96 3.38
CA GLU A 344 0.19 -16.18 1.97
C GLU A 344 -1.11 -15.47 1.57
N GLU A 345 -2.15 -15.55 2.40
CA GLU A 345 -3.40 -14.80 2.22
C GLU A 345 -3.16 -13.28 2.24
N LYS A 346 -2.36 -12.77 3.19
CA LYS A 346 -1.96 -11.34 3.24
C LYS A 346 -1.15 -10.94 2.00
N LEU A 347 -0.23 -11.79 1.55
CA LEU A 347 0.54 -11.54 0.33
C LEU A 347 -0.39 -11.43 -0.87
N GLU A 348 -1.31 -12.37 -1.05
CA GLU A 348 -2.32 -12.29 -2.11
C GLU A 348 -3.20 -11.03 -2.01
N GLU A 349 -3.59 -10.63 -0.80
CA GLU A 349 -4.35 -9.39 -0.57
C GLU A 349 -3.55 -8.17 -1.00
N PHE A 350 -2.30 -8.04 -0.56
CA PHE A 350 -1.42 -6.95 -0.97
C PHE A 350 -1.16 -6.98 -2.48
N LEU A 351 -1.10 -8.16 -3.09
CA LEU A 351 -0.97 -8.33 -4.52
C LEU A 351 -2.24 -7.89 -5.29
N LYS A 352 -3.43 -8.16 -4.78
CA LYS A 352 -4.70 -7.77 -5.44
C LYS A 352 -5.04 -6.28 -5.24
N ASP A 353 -4.78 -5.71 -4.05
CA ASP A 353 -5.23 -4.36 -3.71
C ASP A 353 -4.43 -3.25 -4.45
N VAL A 354 -3.16 -3.50 -4.80
CA VAL A 354 -2.36 -2.53 -5.57
C VAL A 354 -2.81 -2.42 -7.03
N THR A 355 -3.30 -3.51 -7.63
CA THR A 355 -3.88 -3.52 -8.98
C THR A 355 -5.26 -2.84 -9.02
N LEU A 356 -6.08 -3.03 -7.98
CA LEU A 356 -7.41 -2.38 -7.89
C LEU A 356 -7.30 -0.87 -7.63
N ARG A 357 -6.41 -0.42 -6.75
CA ARG A 357 -6.24 1.01 -6.41
C ARG A 357 -5.51 1.82 -7.48
N SER A 358 -4.71 1.18 -8.33
CA SER A 358 -4.08 1.84 -9.49
C SER A 358 -5.10 2.10 -10.62
N GLY A 359 -6.08 1.21 -10.80
CA GLY A 359 -7.20 1.38 -11.74
C GLY A 359 -8.00 2.68 -11.51
N HIS A 360 -8.28 3.01 -10.24
CA HIS A 360 -9.08 4.18 -9.86
C HIS A 360 -8.32 5.52 -9.86
N ARG A 361 -6.99 5.51 -10.05
CA ARG A 361 -6.15 6.72 -10.06
C ARG A 361 -5.57 7.08 -11.43
N LEU A 362 -5.95 6.33 -12.47
CA LEU A 362 -5.49 6.55 -13.86
C LEU A 362 -6.03 7.83 -14.51
N GLU A 363 -6.99 8.54 -13.90
CA GLU A 363 -7.64 9.72 -14.49
C GLU A 363 -6.87 11.05 -14.32
N ARG A 364 -5.74 11.08 -13.60
CA ARG A 364 -4.88 12.27 -13.51
C ARG A 364 -3.45 11.89 -13.88
N ASN A 365 -2.83 12.64 -14.79
CA ASN A 365 -1.51 12.43 -15.41
C ASN A 365 -0.32 12.12 -14.45
N GLN A 366 -0.51 12.10 -13.13
CA GLN A 366 0.44 11.63 -12.11
C GLN A 366 0.66 10.10 -12.16
N SER A 367 -0.27 9.33 -12.74
CA SER A 367 -0.25 7.85 -12.73
C SER A 367 0.89 7.21 -13.53
N ARG A 368 1.39 7.87 -14.58
CA ARG A 368 2.48 7.33 -15.42
C ARG A 368 3.85 7.36 -14.72
N ILE A 369 3.99 8.24 -13.73
CA ILE A 369 5.24 8.47 -12.98
C ILE A 369 5.25 7.71 -11.64
N ALA A 370 4.08 7.28 -11.14
CA ALA A 370 3.92 6.57 -9.87
C ALA A 370 4.84 5.33 -9.75
N ARG A 371 5.74 5.37 -8.75
CA ARG A 371 6.75 4.32 -8.46
C ARG A 371 6.13 2.99 -8.01
N SER A 372 4.99 3.04 -7.33
CA SER A 372 4.40 1.84 -6.69
C SER A 372 3.78 0.84 -7.67
N PRO A 373 2.95 1.20 -8.66
CA PRO A 373 2.35 0.21 -9.58
C PRO A 373 3.39 -0.50 -10.46
N ARG A 374 4.44 0.22 -10.91
CA ARG A 374 5.51 -0.40 -11.71
C ARG A 374 6.27 -1.46 -10.92
N ARG A 375 6.79 -1.07 -9.75
CA ARG A 375 7.55 -1.99 -8.90
C ARG A 375 6.67 -3.07 -8.28
N PHE A 376 5.37 -2.84 -8.22
CA PHE A 376 4.40 -3.85 -7.88
C PHE A 376 4.33 -4.96 -8.93
N LEU A 377 4.07 -4.61 -10.19
CA LEU A 377 3.95 -5.57 -11.29
C LEU A 377 5.23 -6.40 -11.45
N ILE A 378 6.41 -5.76 -11.36
CA ILE A 378 7.71 -6.45 -11.41
C ILE A 378 7.79 -7.52 -10.31
N ARG A 379 7.38 -7.18 -9.07
CA ARG A 379 7.39 -8.12 -7.95
C ARG A 379 6.37 -9.24 -8.11
N ALA A 380 5.16 -8.93 -8.56
CA ALA A 380 4.14 -9.93 -8.82
C ALA A 380 4.63 -10.96 -9.84
N ILE A 381 5.24 -10.51 -10.94
CA ILE A 381 5.87 -11.39 -11.94
C ILE A 381 6.91 -12.30 -11.27
N LEU A 382 7.87 -11.74 -10.53
CA LEU A 382 8.90 -12.54 -9.86
C LEU A 382 8.32 -13.56 -8.87
N HIS A 383 7.31 -13.17 -8.07
CA HIS A 383 6.65 -14.03 -7.10
C HIS A 383 5.99 -15.25 -7.77
N TYR A 384 5.14 -15.03 -8.79
CA TYR A 384 4.46 -16.12 -9.50
C TYR A 384 5.45 -17.03 -10.25
N LEU A 385 6.64 -16.53 -10.58
CA LEU A 385 7.72 -17.30 -11.20
C LEU A 385 8.66 -17.98 -10.19
N ARG A 386 8.42 -17.81 -8.88
CA ARG A 386 9.33 -18.26 -7.81
C ARG A 386 10.77 -17.79 -8.04
N SER A 387 10.93 -16.56 -8.52
CA SER A 387 12.22 -15.96 -8.86
C SER A 387 12.64 -14.89 -7.86
N LYS A 388 13.95 -14.65 -7.75
CA LYS A 388 14.54 -13.58 -6.94
C LYS A 388 15.28 -12.59 -7.81
N LYS A 389 15.40 -11.35 -7.38
CA LYS A 389 16.04 -10.29 -8.18
C LYS A 389 17.54 -10.52 -8.38
N ASP A 390 18.21 -10.98 -7.34
CA ASP A 390 19.67 -11.04 -7.19
C ASP A 390 20.34 -12.29 -7.78
N LYS A 391 19.57 -13.26 -8.29
CA LYS A 391 20.07 -14.50 -8.89
C LYS A 391 19.11 -15.07 -9.93
N ALA A 392 19.61 -15.99 -10.73
CA ALA A 392 18.82 -16.69 -11.74
C ALA A 392 17.71 -17.54 -11.14
N THR A 393 16.59 -17.65 -11.86
CA THR A 393 15.47 -18.49 -11.43
C THR A 393 15.89 -19.96 -11.38
N ASN A 394 15.47 -20.68 -10.34
CA ASN A 394 15.73 -22.12 -10.26
C ASN A 394 14.72 -22.87 -11.15
N LEU A 395 15.17 -23.33 -12.32
CA LEU A 395 14.33 -24.05 -13.28
C LEU A 395 13.84 -25.41 -12.78
N GLN A 396 14.42 -25.96 -11.71
CA GLN A 396 13.94 -27.19 -11.07
C GLN A 396 12.73 -26.95 -10.14
N THR A 397 12.48 -25.71 -9.73
CA THR A 397 11.29 -25.37 -8.95
C THR A 397 10.07 -25.40 -9.86
N ASP A 398 9.08 -26.24 -9.56
CA ASP A 398 7.87 -26.33 -10.38
C ASP A 398 7.03 -25.05 -10.29
N VAL A 399 6.51 -24.60 -11.44
CA VAL A 399 5.65 -23.41 -11.54
C VAL A 399 4.42 -23.80 -12.34
N SER A 400 3.25 -23.69 -11.71
CA SER A 400 1.99 -24.08 -12.35
C SER A 400 1.70 -23.24 -13.60
N GLN A 401 1.00 -23.85 -14.57
CA GLN A 401 0.51 -23.14 -15.77
C GLN A 401 -0.35 -21.91 -15.42
N ARG A 402 -1.10 -21.99 -14.32
CA ARG A 402 -1.90 -20.86 -13.81
C ARG A 402 -1.00 -19.71 -13.37
N ALA A 403 0.06 -19.98 -12.61
CA ALA A 403 1.01 -18.96 -12.17
C ALA A 403 1.76 -18.33 -13.36
N LEU A 404 2.14 -19.13 -14.36
CA LEU A 404 2.73 -18.62 -15.61
C LEU A 404 1.78 -17.68 -16.37
N ALA A 405 0.50 -18.03 -16.45
CA ALA A 405 -0.51 -17.19 -17.10
C ALA A 405 -0.68 -15.85 -16.38
N ILE A 406 -0.77 -15.87 -15.05
CA ILE A 406 -0.89 -14.65 -14.22
C ILE A 406 0.36 -13.76 -14.39
N ALA A 407 1.56 -14.35 -14.34
CA ALA A 407 2.81 -13.61 -14.57
C ALA A 407 2.85 -12.97 -15.97
N ASP A 408 2.33 -13.65 -16.99
CA ASP A 408 2.23 -13.11 -18.35
C ASP A 408 1.23 -11.96 -18.44
N GLU A 409 0.07 -12.06 -17.80
CA GLU A 409 -0.93 -10.98 -17.73
C GLU A 409 -0.32 -9.70 -17.13
N TYR A 410 0.40 -9.81 -16.01
CA TYR A 410 1.10 -8.68 -15.41
C TYR A 410 2.23 -8.14 -16.27
N ALA A 411 2.97 -9.01 -16.99
CA ALA A 411 3.99 -8.57 -17.92
C ALA A 411 3.40 -7.78 -19.09
N GLN A 412 2.29 -8.24 -19.67
CA GLN A 412 1.59 -7.49 -20.73
C GLN A 412 1.02 -6.18 -20.22
N GLN A 413 0.48 -6.16 -18.99
CA GLN A 413 0.03 -4.93 -18.35
C GLN A 413 1.18 -3.92 -18.22
N PHE A 414 2.35 -4.34 -17.72
CA PHE A 414 3.49 -3.45 -17.58
C PHE A 414 3.94 -2.87 -18.94
N LYS A 415 4.01 -3.71 -19.97
CA LYS A 415 4.39 -3.29 -21.33
C LYS A 415 3.44 -2.23 -21.89
N ARG A 416 2.14 -2.44 -21.73
CA ARG A 416 1.11 -1.53 -22.24
C ARG A 416 1.06 -0.21 -21.48
N ASP A 417 1.17 -0.27 -20.15
CA ASP A 417 0.82 0.87 -19.30
C ASP A 417 2.06 1.69 -18.87
N PHE A 418 3.25 1.09 -18.80
CA PHE A 418 4.42 1.72 -18.18
C PHE A 418 5.72 1.71 -19.00
N LEU A 419 5.97 0.71 -19.85
CA LEU A 419 7.30 0.50 -20.46
C LEU A 419 7.85 1.71 -21.23
N THR A 420 7.01 2.42 -21.97
CA THR A 420 7.42 3.58 -22.77
C THR A 420 8.03 4.70 -21.93
N ASN A 421 7.50 4.94 -20.72
CA ASN A 421 7.90 6.08 -19.88
C ASN A 421 8.43 5.65 -18.49
N CYS A 422 8.90 4.41 -18.35
CA CYS A 422 9.41 3.94 -17.07
C CYS A 422 10.85 4.43 -16.81
N PRO A 423 11.18 4.81 -15.55
CA PRO A 423 12.56 5.09 -15.15
C PRO A 423 13.48 3.90 -15.43
N MET A 424 14.76 4.18 -15.69
CA MET A 424 15.70 3.15 -16.14
C MET A 424 15.87 1.99 -15.15
N ARG A 425 15.81 2.26 -13.84
CA ARG A 425 15.82 1.22 -12.81
C ARG A 425 14.63 0.27 -12.91
N ASP A 426 13.42 0.81 -13.03
CA ASP A 426 12.21 -0.02 -13.15
C ASP A 426 12.22 -0.77 -14.50
N ARG A 427 12.81 -0.17 -15.55
CA ARG A 427 13.04 -0.84 -16.84
C ARG A 427 13.97 -2.04 -16.72
N ALA A 428 15.10 -1.90 -16.03
CA ALA A 428 16.02 -3.00 -15.76
C ALA A 428 15.34 -4.11 -14.94
N GLY A 429 14.65 -3.74 -13.86
CA GLY A 429 13.91 -4.69 -13.03
C GLY A 429 12.81 -5.43 -13.80
N PHE A 430 12.12 -4.75 -14.72
CA PHE A 430 11.14 -5.37 -15.59
C PHE A 430 11.78 -6.34 -16.59
N TYR A 431 12.90 -5.96 -17.22
CA TYR A 431 13.59 -6.85 -18.15
C TYR A 431 14.10 -8.13 -17.48
N ILE A 432 14.56 -8.05 -16.23
CA ILE A 432 14.92 -9.22 -15.42
C ILE A 432 13.69 -10.12 -15.18
N ALA A 433 12.58 -9.53 -14.69
CA ALA A 433 11.37 -10.30 -14.39
C ALA A 433 10.75 -10.92 -15.66
N TYR A 434 10.79 -10.19 -16.77
CA TYR A 434 10.27 -10.68 -18.04
C TYR A 434 11.22 -11.70 -18.68
N GLY A 435 12.53 -11.55 -18.54
CA GLY A 435 13.52 -12.55 -18.95
C GLY A 435 13.33 -13.88 -18.24
N ASP A 436 13.05 -13.87 -16.94
CA ASP A 436 12.69 -15.07 -16.18
C ASP A 436 11.40 -15.74 -16.72
N LEU A 437 10.37 -14.95 -17.05
CA LEU A 437 9.12 -15.47 -17.65
C LEU A 437 9.39 -16.16 -18.99
N LEU A 438 10.20 -15.53 -19.85
CA LEU A 438 10.57 -16.06 -21.16
C LEU A 438 11.42 -17.32 -21.03
N THR A 439 12.34 -17.35 -20.06
CA THR A 439 13.15 -18.53 -19.77
C THR A 439 12.26 -19.72 -19.38
N ARG A 440 11.28 -19.49 -18.49
CA ARG A 440 10.28 -20.50 -18.11
C ARG A 440 9.40 -20.97 -19.27
N LYS A 441 9.16 -20.09 -20.26
CA LYS A 441 8.42 -20.40 -21.50
C LYS A 441 9.29 -21.06 -22.59
N GLY A 442 10.58 -21.29 -22.34
CA GLY A 442 11.51 -21.83 -23.33
C GLY A 442 11.92 -20.84 -24.44
N GLN A 443 11.64 -19.55 -24.25
CA GLN A 443 11.92 -18.47 -25.21
C GLN A 443 13.31 -17.86 -24.96
N TYR A 444 14.36 -18.71 -25.03
CA TYR A 444 15.69 -18.37 -24.53
C TYR A 444 16.39 -17.24 -25.30
N GLU A 445 16.23 -17.15 -26.62
CA GLU A 445 16.88 -16.08 -27.42
C GLU A 445 16.39 -14.68 -27.01
N GLU A 446 15.08 -14.54 -26.80
CA GLU A 446 14.49 -13.29 -26.34
C GLU A 446 14.84 -13.02 -24.87
N ALA A 447 14.90 -14.05 -24.02
CA ALA A 447 15.36 -13.93 -22.65
C ALA A 447 16.80 -13.36 -22.59
N ILE A 448 17.74 -13.93 -23.35
CA ILE A 448 19.13 -13.45 -23.44
C ILE A 448 19.17 -11.97 -23.87
N ARG A 449 18.34 -11.58 -24.85
CA ARG A 449 18.26 -10.19 -25.33
C ARG A 449 17.83 -9.24 -24.21
N LEU A 450 16.81 -9.59 -23.44
CA LEU A 450 16.31 -8.77 -22.34
C LEU A 450 17.27 -8.71 -21.16
N GLU A 451 17.83 -9.86 -20.75
CA GLU A 451 18.81 -9.92 -19.66
C GLU A 451 20.07 -9.11 -20.00
N SER A 452 20.52 -9.16 -21.25
CA SER A 452 21.65 -8.33 -21.71
C SER A 452 21.34 -6.84 -21.64
N LYS A 453 20.10 -6.43 -21.97
CA LYS A 453 19.66 -5.03 -21.81
C LYS A 453 19.57 -4.64 -20.34
N ALA A 454 19.02 -5.51 -19.49
CA ALA A 454 18.96 -5.30 -18.06
C ALA A 454 20.35 -5.11 -17.46
N LEU A 455 21.32 -5.96 -17.85
CA LEU A 455 22.71 -5.86 -17.40
C LEU A 455 23.33 -4.52 -17.79
N ARG A 456 23.20 -4.10 -19.06
CA ARG A 456 23.74 -2.80 -19.51
C ARG A 456 23.17 -1.63 -18.71
N ILE A 457 21.85 -1.60 -18.53
CA ILE A 457 21.20 -0.56 -17.72
C ILE A 457 21.70 -0.63 -16.27
N ALA A 458 21.78 -1.83 -15.68
CA ALA A 458 22.24 -2.00 -14.31
C ALA A 458 23.70 -1.58 -14.11
N GLU A 459 24.58 -1.84 -15.09
CA GLU A 459 25.99 -1.42 -15.08
C GLU A 459 26.12 0.10 -15.19
N ASP A 460 25.40 0.74 -16.12
CA ASP A 460 25.37 2.20 -16.25
C ASP A 460 24.90 2.89 -14.96
N LEU A 461 23.90 2.30 -14.30
CA LEU A 461 23.31 2.82 -13.07
C LEU A 461 24.01 2.33 -11.79
N GLN A 462 25.06 1.52 -11.90
CA GLN A 462 25.80 0.91 -10.78
C GLN A 462 24.89 0.16 -9.77
N LEU A 463 23.85 -0.51 -10.25
CA LEU A 463 22.89 -1.25 -9.44
C LEU A 463 23.43 -2.64 -9.09
N GLN A 464 24.28 -2.74 -8.06
CA GLN A 464 25.06 -3.96 -7.79
C GLN A 464 24.24 -5.25 -7.67
N ILE A 465 23.06 -5.19 -7.03
CA ILE A 465 22.16 -6.35 -6.89
C ILE A 465 21.64 -6.81 -8.26
N ASP A 466 21.24 -5.86 -9.10
CA ASP A 466 20.73 -6.11 -10.45
C ASP A 466 21.84 -6.63 -11.38
N ILE A 467 23.06 -6.08 -11.27
CA ILE A 467 24.25 -6.54 -12.02
C ILE A 467 24.53 -8.01 -11.71
N ASN A 468 24.58 -8.38 -10.43
CA ASN A 468 24.85 -9.75 -10.01
C ASN A 468 23.77 -10.71 -10.53
N GLY A 469 22.49 -10.33 -10.37
CA GLY A 469 21.37 -11.15 -10.81
C GLY A 469 21.28 -11.32 -12.32
N ALA A 470 21.57 -10.28 -13.11
CA ALA A 470 21.56 -10.36 -14.57
C ALA A 470 22.74 -11.20 -15.10
N ARG A 471 23.93 -11.07 -14.49
CA ARG A 471 25.10 -11.91 -14.84
C ARG A 471 24.85 -13.40 -14.56
N ASP A 472 24.27 -13.71 -13.40
CA ASP A 472 23.92 -15.09 -13.04
C ASP A 472 22.91 -15.70 -14.04
N ARG A 473 21.90 -14.91 -14.46
CA ARG A 473 20.92 -15.32 -15.48
C ARG A 473 21.53 -15.57 -16.85
N LEU A 474 22.38 -14.66 -17.31
CA LEU A 474 23.10 -14.85 -18.58
C LEU A 474 23.99 -16.09 -18.53
N GLN A 475 24.68 -16.32 -17.42
CA GLN A 475 25.49 -17.53 -17.24
C GLN A 475 24.62 -18.81 -17.22
N GLN A 476 23.43 -18.77 -16.62
CA GLN A 476 22.49 -19.88 -16.67
C GLN A 476 22.01 -20.12 -18.11
N LEU A 477 21.58 -19.08 -18.82
CA LEU A 477 21.11 -19.15 -20.21
C LEU A 477 22.20 -19.67 -21.17
N ASP A 478 23.45 -19.28 -20.98
CA ASP A 478 24.60 -19.78 -21.74
C ASP A 478 24.89 -21.27 -21.48
N ARG A 479 24.46 -21.81 -20.34
CA ARG A 479 24.58 -23.23 -19.96
C ARG A 479 23.35 -24.07 -20.33
N LEU A 480 22.26 -23.46 -20.77
CA LEU A 480 21.06 -24.13 -21.28
C LEU A 480 21.09 -24.60 -22.76
N PRO A 481 22.20 -24.60 -23.56
CA PRO A 481 22.09 -24.95 -24.96
C PRO A 481 22.12 -26.47 -25.13
N MET A 482 20.98 -27.10 -25.50
CA MET A 482 20.83 -28.30 -26.35
C MET A 482 19.36 -28.83 -26.41
N GLU A 483 18.38 -27.99 -26.74
CA GLU A 483 17.24 -28.39 -27.61
C GLU A 483 17.26 -27.50 -28.87
N ARG A 484 18.47 -27.33 -29.45
CA ARG A 484 18.70 -26.47 -30.61
C ARG A 484 18.35 -27.15 -31.94
N ASP A 485 17.55 -28.21 -31.94
CA ASP A 485 17.14 -28.87 -33.17
C ASP A 485 15.62 -28.83 -33.41
N GLU A 486 15.32 -28.32 -34.61
CA GLU A 486 14.18 -28.62 -35.48
C GLU A 486 12.91 -27.77 -35.54
N THR A 487 12.60 -26.84 -34.63
CA THR A 487 11.33 -26.06 -34.79
C THR A 487 11.44 -24.54 -34.94
N GLY A 488 12.59 -23.93 -34.65
CA GLY A 488 12.70 -22.46 -34.54
C GLY A 488 12.93 -21.67 -35.84
N ARG A 489 13.37 -22.29 -36.95
CA ARG A 489 13.75 -21.54 -38.17
C ARG A 489 12.59 -20.82 -38.88
N ARG A 490 11.32 -20.99 -38.46
CA ARG A 490 10.14 -20.40 -39.11
C ARG A 490 9.51 -19.20 -38.38
N ARG A 491 10.16 -18.59 -37.39
CA ARG A 491 9.63 -17.39 -36.70
C ARG A 491 10.57 -16.17 -36.69
N ARG A 492 11.51 -16.09 -37.64
CA ARG A 492 12.38 -14.91 -37.78
C ARG A 492 11.69 -13.65 -38.30
N ASP A 493 10.42 -13.72 -38.74
CA ASP A 493 9.81 -12.63 -39.50
C ASP A 493 8.68 -11.86 -38.78
N LEU A 494 8.45 -12.06 -37.48
CA LEU A 494 7.32 -11.42 -36.78
C LEU A 494 7.66 -10.97 -35.34
N ALA A 495 8.63 -10.06 -35.16
CA ALA A 495 8.69 -9.19 -33.96
C ALA A 495 9.69 -8.00 -34.05
N ASP A 496 10.14 -7.57 -35.23
CA ASP A 496 10.81 -6.26 -35.39
C ASP A 496 9.78 -5.11 -35.36
N ARG A 497 9.00 -5.04 -34.27
CA ARG A 497 8.22 -3.84 -33.93
C ARG A 497 8.86 -3.18 -32.72
N GLU A 498 9.69 -2.20 -33.04
CA GLU A 498 9.99 -0.99 -32.25
C GLU A 498 10.06 -1.20 -30.73
N MET A 499 11.21 -1.66 -30.25
CA MET A 499 11.63 -1.37 -28.87
C MET A 499 12.91 -0.53 -28.95
N GLU A 500 12.79 0.73 -28.53
CA GLU A 500 13.84 1.77 -28.52
C GLU A 500 15.23 1.20 -28.18
N GLU A 501 16.23 1.61 -28.97
CA GLU A 501 17.63 1.43 -28.58
C GLU A 501 17.88 2.21 -27.30
N TYR A 502 18.52 1.56 -26.33
CA TYR A 502 18.89 2.23 -25.08
C TYR A 502 20.06 3.17 -25.36
N HIS A 503 19.83 4.47 -25.20
CA HIS A 503 20.81 5.54 -25.48
C HIS A 503 21.52 6.09 -24.23
N GLY A 504 21.45 5.38 -23.09
CA GLY A 504 21.99 5.85 -21.82
C GLY A 504 21.05 6.81 -21.08
N PHE A 505 21.17 6.87 -19.75
CA PHE A 505 20.54 7.94 -18.97
C PHE A 505 21.32 9.24 -19.18
N GLN A 506 20.64 10.31 -19.59
CA GLN A 506 21.23 11.65 -19.67
C GLN A 506 21.15 12.32 -18.30
N GLU A 507 22.31 12.52 -17.68
CA GLU A 507 22.40 13.21 -16.41
C GLU A 507 21.90 14.66 -16.50
N PRO A 508 21.16 15.14 -15.49
CA PRO A 508 20.77 16.55 -15.43
C PRO A 508 21.98 17.47 -15.34
N GLY A 509 21.91 18.60 -16.04
CA GLY A 509 22.94 19.65 -15.97
C GLY A 509 23.07 20.25 -14.58
N CYS A 510 24.25 20.79 -14.27
CA CYS A 510 24.57 21.38 -12.96
C CYS A 510 23.69 22.60 -12.60
N GLU A 511 23.00 23.17 -13.58
CA GLU A 511 22.12 24.33 -13.46
C GLU A 511 20.72 24.02 -12.93
N VAL A 512 20.29 22.76 -12.94
CA VAL A 512 18.91 22.38 -12.60
C VAL A 512 18.57 22.70 -11.15
N LEU A 513 19.33 22.19 -10.19
CA LEU A 513 19.09 22.46 -8.76
C LEU A 513 19.23 23.96 -8.42
N PRO A 514 20.28 24.68 -8.86
CA PRO A 514 20.35 26.13 -8.67
C PRO A 514 19.10 26.88 -9.16
N GLY A 515 18.56 26.51 -10.33
CA GLY A 515 17.31 27.06 -10.84
C GLY A 515 16.13 26.82 -9.91
N LEU A 516 15.97 25.59 -9.40
CA LEU A 516 14.91 25.24 -8.45
C LEU A 516 15.04 25.98 -7.11
N LEU A 517 16.28 26.15 -6.62
CA LEU A 517 16.56 26.90 -5.39
C LEU A 517 16.21 28.38 -5.55
N MET A 518 16.50 28.98 -6.71
CA MET A 518 16.09 30.35 -7.00
C MET A 518 14.57 30.52 -7.05
N GLU A 519 13.84 29.55 -7.60
CA GLU A 519 12.37 29.54 -7.57
C GLU A 519 11.85 29.45 -6.13
N LEU A 520 12.43 28.55 -5.33
CA LEU A 520 12.06 28.38 -3.93
C LEU A 520 12.30 29.66 -3.12
N ASP A 521 13.47 30.28 -3.23
CA ASP A 521 13.78 31.53 -2.53
C ASP A 521 12.79 32.64 -2.91
N ARG A 522 12.38 32.73 -4.18
CA ARG A 522 11.35 33.69 -4.61
C ARG A 522 9.98 33.41 -3.99
N ALA A 523 9.62 32.15 -3.79
CA ALA A 523 8.33 31.78 -3.19
C ALA A 523 8.31 31.97 -1.66
N MET A 524 9.48 31.98 -1.01
CA MET A 524 9.63 32.16 0.43
C MET A 524 9.81 33.60 0.90
N ASN A 525 10.06 34.53 -0.04
CA ASN A 525 10.13 35.98 0.18
C ASN A 525 8.80 36.64 -0.16
#